data_AF-A0A949XGJ8-F1
#
_entry.id   AF-A0A949XGJ8-F1
#
_cell.length_a   1.000
_cell.length_b   1.000
_cell.length_c   1.000
_cell.angle_alpha   90.00
_cell.angle_beta   90.00
_cell.angle_gamma   90.00
#
_symmetry.space_group_name_H-M   'P 1'
#
loop_
_entity.id
_entity.type
_entity.pdbx_description
1 polymer ?
#
loop_
_entity_poly.entity_id
_entity_poly.type
_entity_poly.pdbx_seq_one_letter_code
_entity_poly.pdbx_strand_id
1 'polypeptide(L)'
;ALRGTRLYVDRDALPEVDDGQYYHADLVGLTAMDSAGKPYGRVMAVHDYGAGVFLEIGTNKKDSFMLPFKDAQVPEVDLAAGRVVIAVPDGWLDKRQPEGTENEADNEAAEG
;
A
#
# COMPACT_ATOMS: atom_id res chain seq x y z
N ALA A 1 6.96 36.08 -7.01
CA ALA A 1 7.37 34.76 -6.50
C ALA A 1 6.77 34.58 -5.12
N LEU A 2 5.90 33.58 -4.91
CA LEU A 2 5.27 33.37 -3.61
C LEU A 2 5.71 32.03 -3.03
N ARG A 3 6.23 32.15 -1.80
CA ARG A 3 6.83 31.14 -0.94
C ARG A 3 5.76 30.22 -0.38
N GLY A 4 6.20 29.04 0.06
CA GLY A 4 5.38 27.99 0.64
C GLY A 4 4.47 28.48 1.75
N THR A 5 3.17 28.29 1.53
CA THR A 5 2.14 28.48 2.54
C THR A 5 1.76 27.08 3.03
N ARG A 6 2.15 26.74 4.27
CA ARG A 6 1.49 25.64 4.99
C ARG A 6 0.07 26.10 5.27
N LEU A 7 -0.87 25.61 4.47
CA LEU A 7 -2.28 25.93 4.63
C LEU A 7 -2.82 25.09 5.79
N TYR A 8 -2.91 25.70 6.98
CA TYR A 8 -3.76 25.20 8.05
C TYR A 8 -5.19 25.63 7.70
N VAL A 9 -6.06 24.69 7.37
CA VAL A 9 -7.49 24.96 7.29
C VAL A 9 -8.18 24.21 8.42
N ASP A 10 -9.05 24.94 9.11
CA ASP A 10 -9.94 24.45 10.15
C ASP A 10 -10.81 23.29 9.62
N ARG A 11 -10.87 22.18 10.37
CA ARG A 11 -11.42 20.88 9.91
C ARG A 11 -12.91 20.90 9.56
N ASP A 12 -13.66 21.90 10.02
CA ASP A 12 -15.11 21.99 9.86
C ASP A 12 -15.58 22.87 8.67
N ALA A 13 -14.65 23.45 7.90
CA ALA A 13 -14.98 24.37 6.81
C ALA A 13 -14.31 24.03 5.46
N LEU A 14 -13.80 22.80 5.32
CA LEU A 14 -13.28 22.32 4.04
C LEU A 14 -14.40 21.68 3.23
N PRO A 15 -14.63 22.07 1.96
CA PRO A 15 -15.35 21.19 1.04
C PRO A 15 -14.64 19.83 1.02
N GLU A 16 -15.42 18.75 0.92
CA GLU A 16 -14.92 17.37 0.96
C GLU A 16 -13.63 17.27 0.15
N VAL A 17 -12.55 16.79 0.77
CA VAL A 17 -11.30 16.46 0.06
C VAL A 17 -11.73 15.63 -1.13
N ASP A 18 -11.47 16.08 -2.37
CA ASP A 18 -11.88 15.37 -3.59
C ASP A 18 -11.68 13.85 -3.37
N ASP A 19 -12.76 13.07 -3.45
CA ASP A 19 -12.76 11.64 -3.12
C ASP A 19 -11.51 10.96 -3.69
N GLY A 20 -10.72 10.31 -2.84
CA GLY A 20 -9.56 9.53 -3.30
C GLY A 20 -8.16 10.10 -3.01
N GLN A 21 -8.02 11.24 -2.33
CA GLN A 21 -6.71 11.77 -1.92
C GLN A 21 -6.37 11.46 -0.46
N TYR A 22 -5.29 10.69 -0.27
CA TYR A 22 -4.83 10.25 1.05
C TYR A 22 -3.33 10.49 1.20
N TYR A 23 -2.88 10.88 2.39
CA TYR A 23 -1.44 10.87 2.68
C TYR A 23 -0.97 9.42 2.81
N HIS A 24 0.17 9.11 2.19
CA HIS A 24 0.76 7.77 2.26
C HIS A 24 0.97 7.30 3.71
N ALA A 25 1.35 8.23 4.60
CA ALA A 25 1.57 7.94 6.01
C ALA A 25 0.30 7.51 6.75
N ASP A 26 -0.87 7.99 6.32
CA ASP A 26 -2.16 7.64 6.94
C ASP A 26 -2.65 6.25 6.48
N LEU A 27 -2.17 5.77 5.33
CA LEU A 27 -2.53 4.46 4.78
C LEU A 27 -1.73 3.32 5.41
N VAL A 28 -0.48 3.58 5.82
CA VAL A 28 0.37 2.56 6.44
C VAL A 28 -0.21 2.15 7.79
N GLY A 29 -0.31 0.83 8.01
CA GLY A 29 -0.84 0.23 9.23
C GLY A 29 -2.34 -0.06 9.20
N LEU A 30 -3.09 0.44 8.20
CA LEU A 30 -4.51 0.11 8.05
C LEU A 30 -4.71 -1.39 7.82
N THR A 31 -5.81 -1.92 8.37
CA THR A 31 -6.20 -3.32 8.14
C THR A 31 -6.83 -3.45 6.77
N ALA A 32 -6.26 -4.31 5.92
CA ALA A 32 -6.80 -4.60 4.60
C ALA A 32 -7.77 -5.79 4.66
N MET A 33 -8.99 -5.58 4.19
CA MET A 33 -10.08 -6.57 4.21
C MET A 33 -10.93 -6.48 2.95
N ASP A 34 -11.67 -7.54 2.59
CA ASP A 34 -12.66 -7.46 1.52
C ASP A 34 -14.00 -6.88 2.00
N SER A 35 -14.95 -6.71 1.08
CA SER A 35 -16.29 -6.19 1.37
C SER A 35 -17.14 -7.12 2.26
N ALA A 36 -16.74 -8.37 2.43
CA ALA A 36 -17.34 -9.31 3.38
C ALA A 36 -16.70 -9.22 4.78
N GLY A 37 -15.70 -8.35 4.96
CA GLY A 37 -14.96 -8.16 6.21
C GLY A 37 -13.90 -9.23 6.47
N LYS A 38 -13.56 -10.06 5.47
CA LYS A 38 -12.49 -11.05 5.60
C LYS A 38 -11.14 -10.32 5.56
N PRO A 39 -10.27 -10.48 6.58
CA PRO A 39 -8.97 -9.83 6.58
C PRO A 39 -7.99 -10.51 5.61
N TYR A 40 -7.22 -9.68 4.91
CA TYR A 40 -6.11 -10.10 4.06
C TYR A 40 -4.76 -9.81 4.72
N GLY A 41 -4.69 -8.76 5.55
CA GLY A 41 -3.45 -8.34 6.17
C GLY A 41 -3.47 -6.88 6.60
N ARG A 42 -2.31 -6.24 6.52
CA ARG A 42 -2.14 -4.80 6.79
C ARG A 42 -1.34 -4.12 5.70
N VAL A 43 -1.60 -2.84 5.48
CA VAL A 43 -0.77 -2.00 4.61
C VAL A 43 0.60 -1.81 5.28
N MET A 44 1.66 -2.30 4.65
CA MET A 44 3.03 -2.19 5.14
C MET A 44 3.75 -0.97 4.57
N ALA A 45 3.48 -0.66 3.31
CA ALA A 45 4.09 0.46 2.60
C ALA A 45 3.17 0.97 1.49
N VAL A 46 3.44 2.20 1.07
CA VAL A 46 2.85 2.82 -0.12
C VAL A 46 3.99 3.17 -1.06
N HIS A 47 3.96 2.60 -2.25
CA HIS A 47 4.99 2.78 -3.27
C HIS A 47 4.45 3.63 -4.41
N ASP A 48 5.15 4.72 -4.74
CA ASP A 48 4.88 5.52 -5.94
C ASP A 48 6.08 5.42 -6.87
N TYR A 49 5.90 4.66 -7.96
CA TYR A 49 6.95 4.43 -8.96
C TYR A 49 6.89 5.42 -10.14
N GLY A 50 6.09 6.49 -10.03
CA GLY A 50 5.89 7.48 -11.10
C GLY A 50 4.94 7.02 -12.22
N ALA A 51 4.66 5.71 -12.32
CA ALA A 51 3.61 5.14 -13.19
C ALA A 51 2.30 4.85 -12.44
N GLY A 52 2.23 5.18 -11.15
CA GLY A 52 1.09 4.97 -10.27
C GLY A 52 1.49 4.55 -8.86
N VAL A 53 0.49 4.60 -7.99
CA VAL A 53 0.61 4.27 -6.57
C VAL A 53 0.17 2.82 -6.30
N PHE A 54 0.91 2.12 -5.45
CA PHE A 54 0.65 0.75 -5.04
C PHE A 54 0.70 0.61 -3.51
N LEU A 55 -0.23 -0.13 -2.95
CA LEU A 55 -0.19 -0.59 -1.57
C LEU A 55 0.54 -1.92 -1.49
N GLU A 56 1.48 -2.04 -0.57
CA GLU A 56 2.02 -3.34 -0.18
C GLU A 56 1.23 -3.88 1.01
N ILE A 57 0.57 -5.02 0.82
CA ILE A 57 -0.23 -5.68 1.85
C ILE A 57 0.54 -6.87 2.41
N GLY A 58 0.98 -6.76 3.66
CA GLY A 58 1.62 -7.84 4.40
C GLY A 58 0.58 -8.83 4.90
N THR A 59 0.76 -10.11 4.57
CA THR A 59 -0.12 -11.20 5.01
C THR A 59 0.39 -11.83 6.31
N ASN A 60 -0.44 -12.66 6.95
CA ASN A 60 -0.03 -13.40 8.15
C ASN A 60 1.04 -14.48 7.92
N LYS A 61 1.45 -14.73 6.66
CA LYS A 61 2.38 -15.82 6.29
C LYS A 61 3.82 -15.37 6.06
N LYS A 62 4.20 -14.15 6.50
CA LYS A 62 5.47 -13.47 6.18
C LYS A 62 5.62 -13.03 4.71
N ASP A 63 4.67 -13.36 3.85
CA ASP A 63 4.60 -12.87 2.47
C ASP A 63 3.83 -11.54 2.39
N SER A 64 4.13 -10.73 1.37
CA SER A 64 3.34 -9.56 0.99
C SER A 64 2.91 -9.61 -0.48
N PHE A 65 1.92 -8.80 -0.86
CA PHE A 65 1.56 -8.59 -2.25
C PHE A 65 1.30 -7.11 -2.55
N MET A 66 1.53 -6.70 -3.79
CA MET A 66 1.27 -5.34 -4.26
C MET A 66 -0.12 -5.23 -4.89
N LEU A 67 -0.86 -4.20 -4.49
CA LEU A 67 -2.18 -3.86 -5.00
C LEU A 67 -2.18 -2.41 -5.51
N PRO A 68 -2.61 -2.15 -6.76
CA PRO A 68 -2.78 -0.78 -7.26
C PRO A 68 -3.72 0.01 -6.37
N PHE A 69 -3.34 1.24 -6.02
CA PHE A 69 -4.19 2.16 -5.28
C PHE A 69 -5.10 2.92 -6.25
N LYS A 70 -6.19 2.25 -6.66
CA LYS A 70 -7.23 2.76 -7.59
C LYS A 70 -8.58 2.24 -7.13
N ASP A 71 -9.65 2.97 -7.44
CA ASP A 71 -11.03 2.68 -6.98
C ASP A 71 -11.47 1.23 -7.23
N ALA A 72 -11.07 0.62 -8.35
CA ALA A 72 -11.43 -0.76 -8.67
C ALA A 72 -10.83 -1.80 -7.72
N GLN A 73 -9.68 -1.51 -7.11
CA GLN A 73 -8.98 -2.38 -6.16
C GLN A 73 -9.09 -1.89 -4.73
N VAL A 74 -9.29 -0.59 -4.52
CA VAL A 74 -9.39 0.05 -3.22
C VAL A 74 -10.61 0.97 -3.21
N PRO A 75 -11.82 0.40 -3.20
CA PRO A 75 -13.06 1.17 -3.30
C PRO A 75 -13.38 2.01 -2.06
N GLU A 76 -12.78 1.70 -0.90
CA GLU A 76 -13.07 2.39 0.35
C GLU A 76 -11.83 2.44 1.26
N VAL A 77 -11.57 3.62 1.83
CA VAL A 77 -10.58 3.84 2.89
C VAL A 77 -11.30 4.48 4.06
N ASP A 78 -11.22 3.85 5.23
CA ASP A 78 -11.84 4.32 6.47
C ASP A 78 -10.74 4.56 7.50
N LEU A 79 -10.20 5.79 7.48
CA LEU A 79 -9.13 6.20 8.39
C LEU A 79 -9.57 6.22 9.85
N ALA A 80 -10.85 6.52 10.11
CA ALA A 80 -11.38 6.56 11.47
C ALA A 80 -11.47 5.16 12.09
N ALA A 81 -11.87 4.16 11.30
CA ALA A 81 -11.88 2.76 11.74
C ALA A 81 -10.52 2.04 11.55
N GLY A 82 -9.54 2.68 10.92
CA GLY A 82 -8.21 2.10 10.71
C GLY A 82 -8.19 0.95 9.70
N ARG A 83 -9.00 1.02 8.64
CA ARG A 83 -9.15 -0.04 7.65
C ARG A 83 -9.22 0.45 6.21
N VAL A 84 -8.94 -0.46 5.29
CA VAL A 84 -9.08 -0.28 3.85
C VAL A 84 -9.81 -1.50 3.27
N VAL A 85 -10.84 -1.25 2.46
CA VAL A 85 -11.53 -2.30 1.71
C VAL A 85 -10.78 -2.52 0.41
N ILE A 86 -10.45 -3.78 0.13
CA ILE A 86 -9.72 -4.18 -1.08
C ILE A 86 -10.52 -5.19 -1.90
N ALA A 87 -10.41 -5.07 -3.22
CA ALA A 87 -10.89 -6.04 -4.18
C ALA A 87 -9.68 -6.66 -4.90
N VAL A 88 -9.39 -7.92 -4.56
CA VAL A 88 -8.30 -8.69 -5.16
C VAL A 88 -8.88 -9.58 -6.25
N PRO A 89 -8.58 -9.34 -7.55
CA PRO A 89 -8.91 -10.25 -8.65
C PRO A 89 -8.57 -11.71 -8.37
N ASP A 90 -9.45 -12.60 -8.84
CA ASP A 90 -9.26 -14.05 -8.75
C ASP A 90 -7.91 -14.48 -9.36
N GLY A 91 -7.23 -15.42 -8.70
CA GLY A 91 -5.95 -15.96 -9.17
C GLY A 91 -4.73 -15.07 -8.92
N TRP A 92 -4.89 -13.84 -8.41
CA TRP A 92 -3.75 -12.95 -8.14
C TRP A 92 -2.88 -13.47 -6.99
N LEU A 93 -3.52 -14.04 -5.96
CA LEU A 93 -2.82 -14.61 -4.80
C LEU A 93 -2.49 -16.11 -4.94
N ASP A 94 -2.99 -16.77 -5.99
CA ASP A 94 -2.70 -18.19 -6.25
C ASP A 94 -1.29 -18.39 -6.82
N LYS A 95 -0.70 -17.36 -7.41
CA LYS A 95 0.67 -17.37 -7.90
C LYS A 95 1.60 -16.90 -6.78
N ARG A 96 2.01 -17.84 -5.91
CA ARG A 96 3.23 -17.67 -5.11
C ARG A 96 4.35 -17.23 -6.06
N GLN A 97 4.82 -15.98 -5.95
CA GLN A 97 6.13 -15.65 -6.50
C GLN A 97 7.13 -16.47 -5.69
N PRO A 98 7.95 -17.34 -6.30
CA PRO A 98 9.05 -17.92 -5.56
C PRO A 98 9.93 -16.76 -5.09
N GLU A 99 10.11 -16.65 -3.78
CA GLU A 99 11.05 -15.73 -3.16
C GLU A 99 12.40 -15.81 -3.88
N GLY A 100 12.99 -14.65 -4.15
CA GLY A 100 14.29 -14.55 -4.81
C GLY A 100 15.31 -15.42 -4.08
N THR A 101 15.84 -16.42 -4.78
CA THR A 101 17.07 -17.08 -4.37
C THR A 101 18.22 -16.11 -4.62
N GLU A 102 18.43 -15.17 -3.71
CA GLU A 102 19.77 -14.64 -3.47
C GLU A 102 20.47 -15.64 -2.54
N ASN A 103 21.44 -16.38 -3.08
CA ASN A 103 22.56 -16.77 -2.27
C ASN A 103 23.86 -16.61 -3.05
N GLU A 104 24.72 -15.82 -2.45
CA GLU A 104 26.00 -15.31 -2.89
C GLU A 104 27.08 -16.40 -2.79
N ALA A 105 27.77 -16.67 -3.90
CA ALA A 105 29.07 -17.34 -4.03
C ALA A 105 29.51 -17.07 -5.49
N ASP A 106 30.65 -16.49 -5.83
CA ASP A 106 31.97 -16.52 -5.22
C ASP A 106 32.69 -15.20 -5.51
N ASN A 107 33.14 -14.51 -4.46
CA ASN A 107 34.24 -13.56 -4.55
C ASN A 107 35.30 -13.98 -3.53
N GLU A 108 36.25 -14.82 -3.94
CA GLU A 108 37.65 -14.77 -3.50
C GLU A 108 38.48 -15.85 -4.22
N ALA A 109 39.35 -15.41 -5.13
CA ALA A 109 40.67 -16.01 -5.37
C ALA A 109 41.53 -15.01 -6.13
N ALA A 110 41.93 -13.94 -5.44
CA ALA A 110 43.13 -13.20 -5.78
C ALA A 110 44.34 -13.92 -5.16
N GLU A 111 45.31 -14.21 -6.01
CA GLU A 111 46.75 -14.23 -5.73
C GLU A 111 47.30 -15.19 -4.64
N GLY A 112 47.98 -16.23 -5.13
CA GLY A 112 48.97 -17.03 -4.42
C GLY A 112 49.83 -17.79 -5.42
#